data_AF-A0AB36XYD3-F1
#
_entry.id   AF-A0AB36XYD3-F1
#
_cell.length_a   1.000
_cell.length_b   1.000
_cell.length_c   1.000
_cell.angle_alpha   90.00
_cell.angle_beta   90.00
_cell.angle_gamma   90.00
#
_symmetry.space_group_name_H-M   'P 1'
#
loop_
_entity.id
_entity.type
_entity.pdbx_description
1 polymer ?
#
loop_
_entity_poly.entity_id
_entity_poly.type
_entity_poly.pdbx_seq_one_letter_code
_entity_poly.pdbx_strand_id
1 'polypeptide(L)'
;MPMPTKFLGVTARQLLVMVTVGCVAAYLFSNHDDATPESLARVAFIRSQEQVSEQVGAILGVTLVRQVVAYPAYGSPGYQRLMYAVEGEKGQLMVTLKQIEGDQGIEVTEIRRP
;
A
#
# COMPACT_ATOMS: atom_id res chain seq x y z
N MET A 1 -44.74 -28.49 -3.52
CA MET A 1 -45.16 -27.20 -2.94
C MET A 1 -43.90 -26.36 -2.72
N PRO A 2 -43.78 -25.13 -3.26
CA PRO A 2 -42.57 -24.34 -3.09
C PRO A 2 -42.56 -23.72 -1.69
N MET A 3 -41.49 -23.97 -0.92
CA MET A 3 -41.34 -23.42 0.42
C MET A 3 -41.20 -21.88 0.37
N PRO A 4 -41.82 -21.14 1.30
CA PRO A 4 -41.74 -19.69 1.32
C PRO A 4 -40.34 -19.26 1.80
N THR A 5 -39.44 -18.96 0.87
CA THR A 5 -38.10 -18.41 1.13
C THR A 5 -38.16 -16.92 1.45
N LYS A 6 -38.78 -16.58 2.59
CA LYS A 6 -38.69 -15.26 3.22
C LYS A 6 -37.92 -15.42 4.54
N PHE A 7 -36.70 -14.92 4.58
CA PHE A 7 -35.92 -14.82 5.82
C PHE A 7 -35.89 -13.34 6.22
N LEU A 8 -36.31 -13.02 7.45
CA LEU A 8 -36.27 -11.65 8.01
C LEU A 8 -37.01 -10.59 7.17
N GLY A 9 -38.14 -10.95 6.55
CA GLY A 9 -38.93 -10.01 5.71
C GLY A 9 -38.32 -9.72 4.33
N VAL A 10 -37.15 -10.32 4.03
CA VAL A 10 -36.40 -10.15 2.79
C VAL A 10 -36.48 -11.45 1.98
N THR A 11 -36.61 -11.35 0.66
CA THR A 11 -36.62 -12.53 -0.20
C THR A 11 -35.22 -13.12 -0.32
N ALA A 12 -35.09 -14.45 -0.45
CA ALA A 12 -33.79 -15.10 -0.60
C ALA A 12 -32.94 -14.52 -1.76
N ARG A 13 -33.59 -14.03 -2.82
CA ARG A 13 -32.91 -13.35 -3.93
C ARG A 13 -32.27 -12.02 -3.49
N GLN A 14 -32.96 -11.24 -2.67
CA GLN A 14 -32.42 -9.98 -2.14
C GLN A 14 -31.25 -10.22 -1.19
N LEU A 15 -31.31 -11.26 -0.34
CA LEU A 15 -30.18 -11.65 0.52
C LEU A 15 -28.96 -12.07 -0.31
N LEU A 16 -29.16 -12.88 -1.35
CA LEU A 16 -28.09 -13.28 -2.26
C LEU A 16 -27.42 -12.07 -2.91
N VAL A 17 -28.23 -11.13 -3.43
CA VAL A 17 -27.73 -9.89 -4.04
C VAL A 17 -26.91 -9.07 -3.05
N MET A 18 -27.40 -8.90 -1.82
CA MET A 18 -26.72 -8.12 -0.79
C MET A 18 -25.37 -8.75 -0.39
N VAL A 19 -25.31 -10.07 -0.28
CA VAL A 19 -24.05 -10.80 -0.02
C VAL A 19 -23.07 -10.62 -1.17
N THR A 20 -23.52 -10.76 -2.42
CA THR A 20 -22.62 -10.56 -3.58
C THR A 20 -22.09 -9.14 -3.66
N VAL A 21 -22.92 -8.12 -3.44
CA VAL A 21 -22.49 -6.72 -3.43
C VAL A 21 -21.53 -6.44 -2.26
N GLY A 22 -21.82 -7.00 -1.08
CA GLY A 22 -20.93 -6.91 0.08
C GLY A 22 -19.56 -7.54 -0.16
N CYS A 23 -19.51 -8.72 -0.77
CA CYS A 23 -18.27 -9.39 -1.13
C CYS A 23 -17.46 -8.60 -2.18
N VAL A 24 -18.12 -8.06 -3.21
CA VAL A 24 -17.46 -7.23 -4.23
C VAL A 24 -16.90 -5.94 -3.62
N ALA A 25 -17.67 -5.28 -2.76
CA ALA A 25 -17.21 -4.09 -2.05
C ALA A 25 -16.00 -4.42 -1.17
N ALA A 26 -16.07 -5.47 -0.34
CA ALA A 26 -14.96 -5.89 0.50
C ALA A 26 -13.69 -6.23 -0.31
N TYR A 27 -13.85 -6.90 -1.45
CA TYR A 27 -12.73 -7.21 -2.35
C TYR A 27 -12.09 -5.95 -2.95
N LEU A 28 -12.91 -4.99 -3.41
CA LEU A 28 -12.41 -3.73 -3.96
C LEU A 28 -11.73 -2.85 -2.90
N PHE A 29 -12.32 -2.75 -1.71
CA PHE A 29 -11.76 -1.97 -0.60
C PHE A 29 -10.48 -2.59 -0.04
N SER A 30 -10.40 -3.91 0.09
CA SER A 30 -9.19 -4.59 0.58
C SER A 30 -7.99 -4.43 -0.37
N ASN A 31 -8.22 -4.16 -1.66
CA ASN A 31 -7.17 -3.81 -2.62
C ASN A 31 -6.81 -2.32 -2.61
N HIS A 32 -7.65 -1.46 -2.01
CA HIS A 32 -7.45 -0.01 -1.93
C HIS A 32 -6.77 0.44 -0.64
N ASP A 33 -6.45 -0.50 0.26
CA ASP A 33 -5.73 -0.26 1.53
C ASP A 33 -4.25 0.15 1.35
N ASP A 34 -3.83 0.56 0.14
CA ASP A 34 -2.54 1.18 -0.11
C ASP A 34 -2.34 2.50 0.69
N ALA A 35 -3.40 3.07 1.27
CA ALA A 35 -3.37 4.25 2.12
C ALA A 35 -3.35 3.93 3.63
N THR A 36 -2.69 2.85 4.05
CA THR A 36 -2.43 2.61 5.48
C THR A 36 -1.66 3.78 6.12
N PRO A 37 -1.86 4.09 7.42
CA PRO A 37 -1.10 5.14 8.11
C PRO A 37 0.42 5.01 7.94
N GLU A 38 0.92 3.77 7.86
CA GLU A 38 2.32 3.46 7.60
C GLU A 38 2.77 3.86 6.19
N SER A 39 1.91 3.74 5.17
CA SER A 39 2.19 4.27 3.82
C SER A 39 2.33 5.79 3.83
N LEU A 40 1.46 6.48 4.57
CA LEU A 40 1.47 7.94 4.67
C LEU A 40 2.71 8.42 5.43
N ALA A 41 3.10 7.73 6.51
CA ALA A 41 4.34 8.00 7.22
C ALA A 41 5.57 7.83 6.33
N ARG A 42 5.61 6.78 5.48
CA ARG A 42 6.68 6.56 4.50
C ARG A 42 6.74 7.66 3.44
N VAL A 43 5.59 8.09 2.91
CA VAL A 43 5.52 9.19 1.93
C VAL A 43 5.96 10.51 2.57
N ALA A 44 5.53 10.79 3.81
CA ALA A 44 5.96 11.97 4.56
C ALA A 44 7.46 11.94 4.81
N PHE A 45 8.01 10.78 5.17
CA PHE A 45 9.45 10.59 5.34
C PHE A 45 10.21 10.85 4.04
N ILE A 46 9.75 10.31 2.90
CA ILE A 46 10.35 10.59 1.58
C ILE A 46 10.33 12.09 1.27
N ARG A 47 9.23 12.79 1.61
CA ARG A 47 9.12 14.24 1.41
C ARG A 47 10.03 15.05 2.32
N SER A 48 10.31 14.57 3.54
CA SER A 48 11.23 15.23 4.47
C SER A 48 12.71 15.04 4.10
N GLN A 49 13.04 14.10 3.21
CA GLN A 49 14.42 13.91 2.75
C GLN A 49 14.83 15.05 1.81
N GLU A 50 15.71 15.92 2.29
CA GLU A 50 16.25 17.06 1.52
C GLU A 50 16.91 16.62 0.21
N GLN A 51 17.60 15.49 0.20
CA GLN A 51 18.22 14.93 -1.00
C GLN A 51 17.19 14.57 -2.11
N VAL A 52 15.93 14.29 -1.75
CA VAL A 52 14.86 14.01 -2.70
C VAL A 52 14.34 15.33 -3.29
N SER A 53 14.04 16.31 -2.44
CA SER A 53 13.54 17.62 -2.89
C SER A 53 14.57 18.40 -3.71
N GLU A 54 15.87 18.28 -3.40
CA GLU A 54 16.94 18.86 -4.21
C GLU A 54 16.95 18.31 -5.65
N GLN A 55 16.70 16.99 -5.80
CA GLN A 55 16.82 16.30 -7.08
C GLN A 55 15.57 16.43 -7.95
N VAL A 56 14.37 16.26 -7.39
CA VAL A 56 13.11 16.32 -8.16
C VAL A 56 12.39 17.68 -8.07
N GLY A 57 12.82 18.59 -7.20
CA GLY A 57 12.11 19.84 -6.94
C GLY A 57 10.85 19.61 -6.11
N ALA A 58 9.79 20.38 -6.38
CA ALA A 58 8.52 20.17 -5.70
C ALA A 58 7.95 18.78 -6.06
N ILE A 59 7.66 17.98 -5.05
CA ILE A 59 7.15 16.61 -5.21
C ILE A 59 5.68 16.68 -5.61
N LEU A 60 5.37 16.23 -6.83
CA LEU A 60 4.03 16.17 -7.41
C LEU A 60 3.33 14.86 -7.04
N GLY A 61 4.07 13.75 -7.01
CA GLY A 61 3.54 12.41 -6.79
C GLY A 61 4.54 11.48 -6.14
N VAL A 62 4.03 10.53 -5.34
CA VAL A 62 4.82 9.43 -4.80
C VAL A 62 4.02 8.15 -5.01
N THR A 63 4.57 7.20 -5.76
CA THR A 63 3.89 5.97 -6.13
C THR A 63 4.74 4.78 -5.72
N LEU A 64 4.13 3.82 -5.02
CA LEU A 64 4.79 2.55 -4.71
C LEU A 64 4.85 1.71 -5.98
N VAL A 65 6.07 1.47 -6.48
CA VAL A 65 6.31 0.70 -7.71
C VAL A 65 6.48 -0.78 -7.41
N ARG A 66 7.10 -1.10 -6.28
CA ARG A 66 7.38 -2.48 -5.90
C ARG A 66 7.54 -2.64 -4.40
N GLN A 67 7.05 -3.75 -3.89
CA GLN A 67 7.26 -4.21 -2.52
C GLN A 67 7.82 -5.63 -2.54
N VAL A 68 8.90 -5.87 -1.82
CA VAL A 68 9.54 -7.19 -1.69
C VAL A 68 9.74 -7.48 -0.21
N VAL A 69 9.24 -8.61 0.27
CA VAL A 69 9.53 -9.11 1.63
C VAL A 69 10.59 -10.19 1.51
N ALA A 70 11.63 -10.10 2.34
CA ALA A 70 12.74 -11.04 2.33
C ALA A 70 13.07 -11.53 3.76
N TYR A 71 13.29 -12.84 3.88
CA TYR A 71 13.74 -13.50 5.10
C TYR A 71 15.16 -14.01 4.87
N PRO A 72 16.19 -13.27 5.28
CA PRO A 72 17.57 -13.56 4.88
C PRO A 72 18.11 -14.87 5.46
N ALA A 73 17.66 -15.28 6.66
CA ALA A 73 18.06 -16.52 7.30
C ALA A 73 17.03 -16.98 8.33
N TYR A 74 17.05 -18.28 8.66
CA TYR A 74 16.23 -18.85 9.73
C TYR A 74 16.58 -18.17 11.08
N GLY A 75 15.59 -17.55 11.71
CA GLY A 75 15.77 -16.82 12.98
C GLY A 75 16.25 -15.36 12.85
N SER A 76 16.44 -14.85 11.63
CA SER A 76 16.65 -13.41 11.42
C SER A 76 15.31 -12.70 11.18
N PRO A 77 15.13 -11.46 11.66
CA PRO A 77 13.93 -10.69 11.36
C PRO A 77 13.83 -10.49 9.84
N GLY A 78 12.62 -10.67 9.30
CA GLY A 78 12.34 -10.33 7.91
C GLY A 78 12.57 -8.85 7.67
N TYR A 79 12.76 -8.46 6.42
CA TYR A 79 12.71 -7.06 6.05
C TYR A 79 11.89 -6.88 4.78
N GLN A 80 11.19 -5.75 4.73
CA GLN A 80 10.41 -5.30 3.60
C GLN A 80 11.18 -4.21 2.87
N ARG A 81 11.49 -4.45 1.60
CA ARG A 81 12.11 -3.50 0.69
C ARG A 81 11.03 -2.90 -0.20
N LEU A 82 10.84 -1.59 -0.09
CA LEU A 82 9.82 -0.82 -0.79
C LEU A 82 10.49 0.12 -1.78
N MET A 83 10.04 0.13 -3.02
CA MET A 83 10.54 0.99 -4.08
C MET A 83 9.46 1.99 -4.45
N TYR A 84 9.76 3.27 -4.28
CA TYR A 84 8.89 4.38 -4.59
C TYR A 84 9.43 5.15 -5.79
N ALA A 85 8.58 5.39 -6.77
CA ALA A 85 8.79 6.42 -7.77
C ALA A 85 8.33 7.75 -7.18
N VAL A 86 9.26 8.69 -7.06
CA VAL A 86 8.99 10.07 -6.66
C VAL A 86 9.01 10.91 -7.93
N GLU A 87 7.89 11.52 -8.25
CA GLU A 87 7.75 12.44 -9.36
C GLU A 87 7.74 13.86 -8.82
N GLY A 88 8.59 14.72 -9.39
CA GLY A 88 8.60 16.14 -9.11
C GLY A 88 8.79 16.96 -10.37
N GLU A 89 8.77 18.27 -10.20
CA GLU A 89 8.85 19.24 -11.30
C GLU A 89 10.06 19.05 -12.21
N LYS A 90 11.19 18.59 -11.66
CA LYS A 90 12.46 18.42 -12.40
C LYS A 90 12.66 17.02 -12.97
N GLY A 91 11.75 16.08 -12.68
CA GLY A 91 11.84 14.71 -13.18
C GLY A 91 11.40 13.66 -12.16
N GLN A 92 11.87 12.43 -12.37
CA GLN A 92 11.52 11.26 -11.56
C GLN A 92 12.74 10.69 -10.85
N LEU A 93 12.57 10.23 -9.61
CA LEU A 93 13.60 9.60 -8.80
C LEU A 93 13.07 8.30 -8.19
N MET A 94 13.89 7.25 -8.19
CA MET A 94 13.54 5.99 -7.53
C MET A 94 14.15 5.97 -6.12
N VAL A 95 13.29 5.89 -5.10
CA VAL A 95 13.68 5.82 -3.69
C VAL A 95 13.39 4.42 -3.17
N THR A 96 14.40 3.77 -2.61
CA THR A 96 14.25 2.45 -1.99
C THR A 96 14.34 2.56 -0.47
N LEU A 97 13.27 2.16 0.20
CA LEU A 97 13.18 2.07 1.65
C LEU A 97 13.33 0.61 2.09
N LYS A 98 14.03 0.41 3.21
CA LYS A 98 14.08 -0.87 3.92
C LYS A 98 13.44 -0.68 5.28
N GLN A 99 12.50 -1.57 5.59
CA GLN A 99 11.80 -1.62 6.87
C GLN A 99 12.04 -3.01 7.46
N ILE A 100 12.52 -3.09 8.70
CA ILE A 100 12.75 -4.37 9.38
C ILE A 100 11.46 -4.79 10.08
N GLU A 101 11.11 -6.06 9.99
CA GLU A 101 9.92 -6.62 10.62
C GLU A 101 10.06 -6.53 12.15
N GLY A 102 9.15 -5.80 12.79
CA GLY A 102 9.18 -5.53 14.24
C GLY A 102 9.90 -4.25 14.65
N ASP A 103 10.46 -3.49 13.70
CA ASP A 103 11.08 -2.17 13.95
C ASP A 103 10.30 -1.05 13.23
N GLN A 104 10.14 0.09 13.90
CA GLN A 104 9.54 1.29 13.30
C GLN A 104 10.57 2.16 12.56
N GLY A 105 11.85 1.81 12.62
CA GLY A 105 12.91 2.44 11.85
C GLY A 105 12.72 2.23 10.33
N ILE A 106 12.36 3.30 9.62
CA ILE A 106 12.38 3.34 8.15
C ILE A 106 13.75 3.85 7.72
N GLU A 107 14.52 3.02 7.02
CA GLU A 107 15.83 3.43 6.49
C GLU A 107 15.77 3.62 4.97
N VAL A 108 16.25 4.78 4.48
CA VAL A 108 16.51 4.96 3.04
C VAL A 108 17.77 4.19 2.70
N THR A 109 17.63 3.11 1.94
CA THR A 109 18.79 2.27 1.58
C THR A 109 19.43 2.71 0.26
N GLU A 110 18.64 3.22 -0.68
CA GLU A 110 19.15 3.55 -2.01
C GLU A 110 18.33 4.67 -2.67
N ILE A 111 19.02 5.66 -3.22
CA ILE A 111 18.45 6.71 -4.06
C ILE A 111 19.07 6.55 -5.45
N ARG A 112 18.27 6.05 -6.40
CA ARG A 112 18.73 5.78 -7.77
C ARG A 112 18.20 6.86 -8.70
N ARG A 113 19.11 7.50 -9.42
CA ARG A 113 18.79 8.37 -10.55
C ARG A 113 18.47 7.51 -11.79
N PRO A 114 17.52 7.94 -12.63
CA PRO A 114 17.33 7.36 -13.96
C PRO A 114 18.56 7.58 -14.86
#